data_AF-A0A315ZRT5-F1
#
_entry.id   AF-A0A315ZRT5-F1
#
_cell.length_a   1.000
_cell.length_b   1.000
_cell.length_c   1.000
_cell.angle_alpha   90.00
_cell.angle_beta   90.00
_cell.angle_gamma   90.00
#
_symmetry.space_group_name_H-M   'P 1'
#
loop_
_entity.id
_entity.type
_entity.pdbx_description
1 polymer ?
#
loop_
_entity_poly.entity_id
_entity_poly.type
_entity_poly.pdbx_seq_one_letter_code
_entity_poly.pdbx_strand_id
1 'polypeptide(L)'
;MRRWPQQPRWLRVAVVVLVLLLFYGTAVHVAQLLTARGQPYPALPAWLRLYFVSLTLLDPLAAVLLLRRHRVGVLLTVGVLVTDAAANTLANYAFDDATGVTAGRFGQAVITLLAVGCLMITPALWRATASPRPRISQTPSPRTRRT
;
A
#
# COMPACT_ATOMS: atom_id res chain seq x y z
N MET A 1 -11.96 -12.04 12.71
CA MET A 1 -11.32 -10.87 12.06
C MET A 1 -10.72 -9.94 13.12
N ARG A 2 -9.39 -9.72 13.12
CA ARG A 2 -8.73 -8.79 14.05
C ARG A 2 -8.98 -7.36 13.59
N ARG A 3 -9.94 -6.68 14.23
CA ARG A 3 -10.31 -5.33 13.81
C ARG A 3 -9.20 -4.32 14.21
N TRP A 4 -8.92 -3.32 13.37
CA TRP A 4 -8.11 -2.13 13.67
C TRP A 4 -8.61 -1.17 14.80
N PRO A 5 -9.84 -1.20 15.36
CA PRO A 5 -10.37 -0.24 16.32
C PRO A 5 -9.54 -0.01 17.58
N GLN A 6 -8.69 -0.96 17.96
CA GLN A 6 -7.85 -0.86 19.16
C GLN A 6 -6.51 -0.14 18.92
N GLN A 7 -6.29 0.40 17.72
CA GLN A 7 -5.08 1.16 17.37
C GLN A 7 -5.33 2.68 17.41
N PRO A 8 -4.27 3.50 17.56
CA PRO A 8 -4.37 4.95 17.50
C PRO A 8 -5.15 5.43 16.27
N ARG A 9 -5.92 6.51 16.41
CA ARG A 9 -6.75 7.07 15.32
C ARG A 9 -5.93 7.33 14.04
N TRP A 10 -4.75 7.92 14.18
CA TRP A 10 -3.87 8.22 13.05
C TRP A 10 -3.48 6.97 12.24
N LEU A 11 -3.25 5.83 12.89
CA LEU A 11 -2.88 4.60 12.22
C LEU A 11 -4.05 3.99 11.46
N ARG A 12 -5.26 4.10 12.02
CA ARG A 12 -6.49 3.68 11.34
C ARG A 12 -6.73 4.52 10.09
N VAL A 13 -6.56 5.84 10.20
CA VAL A 13 -6.64 6.76 9.06
C VAL A 13 -5.60 6.39 8.01
N ALA A 14 -4.33 6.18 8.41
CA ALA A 14 -3.27 5.80 7.49
C ALA A 14 -3.59 4.50 6.73
N VAL A 15 -4.10 3.48 7.41
CA VAL A 15 -4.52 2.22 6.76
C VAL A 15 -5.66 2.44 5.78
N VAL A 16 -6.69 3.21 6.16
CA VAL A 16 -7.81 3.53 5.26
C VAL A 16 -7.31 4.29 4.03
N VAL A 17 -6.44 5.28 4.22
CA VAL A 17 -5.83 6.04 3.13
C VAL A 17 -5.02 5.13 2.21
N LEU A 18 -4.13 4.28 2.74
CA LEU A 18 -3.34 3.34 1.94
C LEU A 18 -4.21 2.38 1.14
N VAL A 19 -5.29 1.88 1.75
CA VAL A 19 -6.25 0.98 1.08
C VAL A 19 -6.96 1.70 -0.07
N LEU A 20 -7.43 2.92 0.15
CA LEU A 20 -8.06 3.73 -0.88
C LEU A 20 -7.08 4.05 -2.01
N LEU A 21 -5.83 4.36 -1.69
CA LEU A 21 -4.77 4.62 -2.67
C LEU A 21 -4.47 3.40 -3.53
N LEU A 22 -4.36 2.20 -2.94
CA LEU A 22 -4.14 0.97 -3.70
C LEU A 22 -5.31 0.67 -4.64
N PHE A 23 -6.55 0.77 -4.17
CA PHE A 23 -7.72 0.59 -5.04
C PHE A 23 -7.82 1.66 -6.13
N TYR A 24 -7.44 2.91 -5.82
CA TYR A 24 -7.35 3.97 -6.81
C TYR A 24 -6.28 3.66 -7.87
N GLY A 25 -5.08 3.22 -7.46
CA GLY A 25 -4.02 2.75 -8.37
C GLY A 25 -4.51 1.63 -9.28
N THR A 26 -5.20 0.63 -8.70
CA THR A 26 -5.86 -0.45 -9.46
C THR A 26 -6.79 0.10 -10.53
N ALA A 27 -7.67 1.05 -10.16
CA ALA A 27 -8.62 1.63 -11.09
C ALA A 27 -7.93 2.39 -12.22
N VAL A 28 -6.84 3.12 -11.92
CA VAL A 28 -6.02 3.81 -12.93
C VAL A 28 -5.39 2.80 -13.89
N HIS A 29 -4.76 1.73 -13.39
CA HIS A 29 -4.14 0.70 -14.24
C HIS A 29 -5.16 -0.06 -15.10
N VAL A 30 -6.33 -0.38 -14.55
CA VAL A 30 -7.44 -0.98 -15.31
C VAL A 30 -7.93 -0.02 -16.38
N ALA A 31 -8.14 1.26 -16.07
CA ALA A 31 -8.56 2.25 -17.05
C ALA A 31 -7.55 2.37 -18.19
N GLN A 32 -6.24 2.38 -17.89
CA GLN A 32 -5.16 2.42 -18.88
C GLN A 32 -5.15 1.16 -19.77
N LEU A 33 -5.41 -0.02 -19.21
CA LEU A 33 -5.52 -1.28 -19.96
C LEU A 33 -6.72 -1.26 -20.93
N LEU A 34 -7.87 -0.77 -20.46
CA LEU A 34 -9.11 -0.72 -21.23
C LEU A 34 -9.04 0.31 -22.37
N THR A 35 -8.49 1.51 -22.11
CA THR A 35 -8.39 2.57 -23.12
C THR A 35 -7.35 2.27 -24.18
N ALA A 36 -6.32 1.48 -23.87
CA ALA A 36 -5.27 1.09 -24.80
C ALA A 36 -5.59 -0.12 -25.69
N ARG A 37 -6.86 -0.59 -25.74
CA ARG A 37 -7.30 -1.76 -26.53
C ARG A 37 -6.44 -3.02 -26.33
N GLY A 38 -5.94 -3.24 -25.11
CA GLY A 38 -5.09 -4.38 -24.78
C GLY A 38 -3.60 -4.23 -25.08
N GLN A 39 -3.14 -3.10 -25.64
CA GLN A 39 -1.72 -2.74 -25.70
C GLN A 39 -1.40 -1.48 -24.87
N PRO A 40 -1.50 -1.56 -23.53
CA PRO A 40 -1.13 -0.44 -22.67
C PRO A 40 0.37 -0.16 -22.82
N TYR A 41 0.70 1.11 -23.06
CA TYR A 41 2.06 1.64 -23.15
C TYR A 41 2.94 1.04 -24.27
N PRO A 42 2.59 1.23 -25.55
CA PRO A 42 3.35 0.65 -26.67
C PRO A 42 4.82 1.08 -26.71
N ALA A 43 5.15 2.25 -26.14
CA ALA A 43 6.51 2.76 -26.05
C ALA A 43 7.35 2.12 -24.92
N LEU A 44 6.75 1.35 -24.01
CA LEU A 44 7.45 0.76 -22.87
C LEU A 44 7.96 -0.67 -23.14
N PRO A 45 9.13 -1.03 -22.59
CA PRO A 45 9.61 -2.41 -22.60
C PRO A 45 8.58 -3.41 -22.06
N ALA A 46 8.57 -4.62 -22.63
CA ALA A 46 7.56 -5.65 -22.30
C ALA A 46 7.47 -5.98 -20.80
N TRP A 47 8.62 -6.02 -20.11
CA TRP A 47 8.67 -6.31 -18.67
C TRP A 47 8.01 -5.21 -17.83
N LEU A 48 8.13 -3.94 -18.24
CA LEU A 48 7.54 -2.80 -17.52
C LEU A 48 6.03 -2.75 -17.75
N ARG A 49 5.57 -3.08 -18.95
CA ARG A 49 4.14 -3.30 -19.24
C ARG A 49 3.56 -4.42 -18.38
N LEU A 50 4.25 -5.57 -18.33
CA LEU A 50 3.82 -6.70 -17.50
C LEU A 50 3.73 -6.30 -16.02
N TYR A 51 4.70 -5.51 -15.54
CA TYR A 51 4.67 -4.95 -14.20
C TYR A 51 3.41 -4.09 -13.94
N PHE A 52 3.12 -3.09 -14.79
CA PHE A 52 1.92 -2.26 -14.62
C PHE A 52 0.62 -3.07 -14.68
N VAL A 53 0.54 -4.08 -15.55
CA VAL A 53 -0.61 -4.99 -15.58
C VAL A 53 -0.71 -5.79 -14.28
N SER A 54 0.41 -6.26 -13.72
CA SER A 54 0.40 -7.02 -12.46
C SER A 54 -0.11 -6.20 -11.27
N LEU A 55 0.01 -4.86 -11.29
CA LEU A 55 -0.51 -3.99 -10.25
C LEU A 55 -2.04 -4.06 -10.13
N THR A 56 -2.76 -4.40 -11.21
CA THR A 56 -4.21 -4.65 -11.16
C THR A 56 -4.60 -5.79 -10.21
N LEU A 57 -3.65 -6.68 -9.88
CA LEU A 57 -3.83 -7.78 -8.93
C LEU A 57 -3.08 -7.53 -7.61
N LEU A 58 -1.87 -6.99 -7.67
CA LEU A 58 -1.03 -6.77 -6.48
C LEU A 58 -1.62 -5.70 -5.55
N ASP A 59 -2.18 -4.63 -6.10
CA ASP A 59 -2.79 -3.55 -5.33
C ASP A 59 -3.99 -4.02 -4.47
N PRO A 60 -5.03 -4.68 -5.03
CA PRO A 60 -6.15 -5.15 -4.22
C PRO A 60 -5.72 -6.24 -3.25
N LEU A 61 -4.75 -7.08 -3.62
CA LEU A 61 -4.19 -8.08 -2.72
C LEU A 61 -3.50 -7.43 -1.52
N ALA A 62 -2.65 -6.42 -1.76
CA ALA A 62 -1.99 -5.64 -0.71
C ALA A 62 -3.03 -4.98 0.21
N ALA A 63 -4.05 -4.35 -0.37
CA ALA A 63 -5.12 -3.68 0.36
C ALA A 63 -5.87 -4.66 1.27
N VAL A 64 -6.27 -5.82 0.75
CA VAL A 64 -6.99 -6.85 1.50
C VAL A 64 -6.12 -7.42 2.62
N LEU A 65 -4.84 -7.72 2.36
CA LEU A 65 -3.92 -8.24 3.37
C LEU A 65 -3.65 -7.20 4.48
N LEU A 66 -3.51 -5.93 4.11
CA LEU A 66 -3.32 -4.82 5.04
C LEU A 66 -4.58 -4.62 5.92
N LEU A 67 -5.77 -4.62 5.33
CA LEU A 67 -7.04 -4.57 6.07
C LEU A 67 -7.17 -5.71 7.08
N ARG A 68 -6.72 -6.91 6.70
CA ARG A 68 -6.72 -8.10 7.56
C ARG A 68 -5.59 -8.13 8.59
N ARG A 69 -4.73 -7.11 8.64
CA ARG A 69 -3.58 -6.98 9.57
C ARG A 69 -2.51 -8.06 9.39
N HIS A 70 -2.33 -8.59 8.17
CA HIS A 70 -1.22 -9.50 7.90
C HIS A 70 0.08 -8.70 7.77
N ARG A 71 1.17 -9.21 8.37
CA ARG A 71 2.53 -8.66 8.17
C ARG A 71 2.90 -8.61 6.69
N VAL A 72 2.54 -9.65 5.94
CA VAL A 72 2.73 -9.73 4.48
C VAL A 72 2.00 -8.58 3.77
N GLY A 73 0.85 -8.13 4.28
CA GLY A 73 0.13 -6.98 3.72
C GLY A 73 0.89 -5.66 3.86
N VAL A 74 1.62 -5.47 4.97
CA VAL A 74 2.50 -4.30 5.16
C VAL A 74 3.65 -4.34 4.17
N LEU A 75 4.34 -5.49 4.06
CA LEU A 75 5.46 -5.65 3.11
C LEU A 75 5.01 -5.45 1.67
N LEU A 76 3.87 -6.04 1.30
CA LEU A 76 3.36 -5.95 -0.06
C LEU A 76 2.93 -4.52 -0.39
N THR A 77 2.29 -3.80 0.53
CA THR A 77 1.91 -2.39 0.34
C THR A 77 3.14 -1.51 0.09
N VAL A 78 4.17 -1.67 0.91
CA VAL A 78 5.44 -0.92 0.77
C VAL A 78 6.12 -1.29 -0.54
N GLY A 79 6.22 -2.58 -0.84
CA GLY A 79 6.79 -3.11 -2.06
C GLY A 79 6.15 -2.47 -3.28
N VAL A 80 4.81 -2.58 -3.39
CA VAL A 80 4.01 -2.00 -4.47
C VAL A 80 4.29 -0.51 -4.65
N LEU A 81 4.18 0.31 -3.60
CA LEU A 81 4.35 1.75 -3.74
C LEU A 81 5.77 2.14 -4.16
N VAL A 82 6.78 1.47 -3.60
CA VAL A 82 8.18 1.74 -3.94
C VAL A 82 8.49 1.30 -5.37
N THR A 83 8.08 0.10 -5.77
CA THR A 83 8.33 -0.39 -7.13
C THR A 83 7.51 0.36 -8.16
N ASP A 84 6.31 0.86 -7.80
CA ASP A 84 5.49 1.67 -8.70
C ASP A 84 6.10 3.05 -8.91
N ALA A 85 6.61 3.69 -7.86
CA ALA A 85 7.37 4.93 -7.99
C ALA A 85 8.62 4.75 -8.88
N ALA A 86 9.35 3.64 -8.74
CA ALA A 86 10.50 3.32 -9.58
C ALA A 86 10.09 3.08 -11.05
N ALA A 87 9.05 2.27 -11.28
CA ALA A 87 8.51 1.99 -12.60
C ALA A 87 8.02 3.27 -13.31
N ASN A 88 7.30 4.15 -12.60
CA ASN A 88 6.88 5.45 -13.10
C ASN A 88 8.07 6.37 -13.41
N THR A 89 9.15 6.30 -12.60
CA THR A 89 10.36 7.07 -12.88
C THR A 89 10.99 6.62 -14.21
N LEU A 90 11.14 5.31 -14.42
CA LEU A 90 11.64 4.78 -15.69
C LEU A 90 10.72 5.16 -16.86
N ALA A 91 9.41 5.00 -16.70
CA ALA A 91 8.46 5.33 -17.75
C ALA A 91 8.52 6.81 -18.17
N ASN A 92 8.61 7.75 -17.23
CA ASN A 92 8.49 9.19 -17.50
C ASN A 92 9.83 9.93 -17.76
N TYR A 93 10.96 9.31 -17.44
CA TYR A 93 12.28 9.94 -17.57
C TYR A 93 13.28 9.14 -18.42
N ALA A 94 13.12 7.82 -18.53
CA ALA A 94 14.01 6.99 -19.35
C ALA A 94 13.39 6.59 -20.71
N PHE A 95 12.06 6.49 -20.78
CA PHE A 95 11.34 6.01 -21.96
C PHE A 95 10.33 7.00 -22.55
N ASP A 96 10.24 8.21 -21.98
CA ASP A 96 9.39 9.30 -22.48
C ASP A 96 10.26 10.50 -22.81
N ASP A 97 10.27 10.89 -24.09
CA ASP A 97 11.06 12.01 -24.62
C ASP A 97 10.40 13.38 -24.35
N ALA A 98 9.22 13.41 -23.73
CA ALA A 98 8.52 14.64 -23.41
C ALA A 98 9.38 15.57 -22.53
N THR A 99 9.38 16.87 -22.83
CA THR A 99 10.10 17.88 -22.05
C THR A 99 9.15 18.62 -21.10
N GLY A 100 9.68 19.14 -19.99
CA GLY A 100 8.91 19.93 -19.02
C GLY A 100 8.00 19.12 -18.09
N VAL A 101 6.99 19.78 -17.53
CA VAL A 101 6.03 19.17 -16.59
C VAL A 101 4.90 18.51 -17.38
N THR A 102 4.79 17.19 -17.27
CA THR A 102 3.72 16.39 -17.88
C THR A 102 2.81 15.83 -16.79
N ALA A 103 1.60 15.40 -17.17
CA ALA A 103 0.69 14.72 -16.24
C ALA A 103 1.32 13.44 -15.65
N GLY A 104 2.11 12.71 -16.45
CA GLY A 104 2.83 11.52 -16.00
C GLY A 104 3.93 11.84 -14.98
N ARG A 105 4.70 12.92 -15.18
CA ARG A 105 5.71 13.38 -14.20
C ARG A 105 5.08 13.90 -12.92
N PHE A 106 3.95 14.59 -13.01
CA PHE A 106 3.18 14.97 -11.82
C PHE A 106 2.71 13.73 -11.04
N GLY A 107 2.15 12.74 -11.75
CA GLY A 107 1.78 11.46 -11.17
C GLY A 107 2.96 10.74 -10.50
N GLN A 108 4.12 10.72 -11.17
CA GLN A 108 5.37 10.16 -10.64
C GLN A 108 5.80 10.84 -9.32
N ALA A 109 5.71 12.17 -9.24
CA ALA A 109 6.05 12.90 -8.03
C ALA A 109 5.10 12.52 -6.87
N VAL A 110 3.80 12.43 -7.16
CA VAL A 110 2.78 12.03 -6.17
C VAL A 110 3.04 10.61 -5.66
N ILE A 111 3.23 9.62 -6.53
CA ILE A 111 3.48 8.24 -6.09
C ILE A 111 4.80 8.12 -5.30
N THR A 112 5.82 8.91 -5.65
CA THR A 112 7.08 8.96 -4.92
C THR A 112 6.88 9.48 -3.49
N LEU A 113 6.13 10.56 -3.32
CA LEU A 113 5.79 11.09 -2.00
C LEU A 113 5.00 10.07 -1.17
N LEU A 114 4.05 9.37 -1.79
CA LEU A 114 3.28 8.31 -1.13
C LEU A 114 4.16 7.13 -0.72
N ALA A 115 5.10 6.71 -1.56
CA ALA A 115 6.05 5.64 -1.26
C ALA A 115 6.95 6.00 -0.08
N VAL A 116 7.52 7.21 -0.08
CA VAL A 116 8.33 7.72 1.03
C VAL A 116 7.51 7.81 2.31
N GLY A 117 6.30 8.38 2.23
CA GLY A 117 5.38 8.46 3.38
C GLY A 117 5.05 7.09 3.94
N CYS A 118 4.80 6.10 3.07
CA CYS A 118 4.54 4.71 3.47
C CYS A 118 5.74 4.08 4.18
N LEU A 119 6.95 4.24 3.61
CA LEU A 119 8.20 3.78 4.24
C LEU A 119 8.36 4.35 5.65
N MET A 120 8.08 5.64 5.83
CA MET A 120 8.19 6.30 7.14
C MET A 120 7.24 5.71 8.20
N ILE A 121 6.02 5.34 7.82
CA ILE A 121 5.03 4.77 8.76
C ILE A 121 5.11 3.24 8.87
N THR A 122 5.94 2.57 8.06
CA THR A 122 6.07 1.11 7.99
C THR A 122 6.38 0.47 9.34
N PRO A 123 7.34 0.96 10.15
CA PRO A 123 7.62 0.35 11.46
C PRO A 123 6.41 0.37 12.40
N ALA A 124 5.59 1.42 12.32
CA ALA A 124 4.37 1.53 13.13
C ALA A 124 3.28 0.57 12.65
N LEU A 125 3.07 0.47 11.33
CA LEU A 125 2.16 -0.52 10.73
C LEU A 125 2.58 -1.95 11.11
N TRP A 126 3.87 -2.25 11.01
CA TRP A 126 4.44 -3.55 11.35
C TRP A 126 4.17 -3.91 12.82
N ARG A 127 4.51 -3.01 13.76
CA ARG A 127 4.24 -3.23 15.19
C ARG A 127 2.76 -3.44 15.47
N ALA A 128 1.89 -2.65 14.82
CA ALA A 128 0.45 -2.81 14.99
C ALA A 128 -0.05 -4.15 14.49
N THR A 129 0.49 -4.74 13.41
CA THR A 129 0.09 -6.11 13.02
C THR A 129 0.46 -7.17 14.06
N ALA A 130 1.50 -6.92 14.86
CA ALA A 130 1.99 -7.86 15.86
C ALA A 130 1.20 -7.85 17.18
N SER A 131 0.57 -6.74 17.58
CA SER A 131 -0.03 -6.58 18.91
C SER A 131 -1.13 -7.62 19.22
N PRO A 132 -0.93 -8.55 20.19
CA PRO A 132 -1.99 -9.33 20.81
C PRO A 132 -2.77 -8.44 21.80
N ARG A 133 -4.06 -8.77 22.05
CA ARG A 133 -4.93 -8.04 23.02
C ARG A 133 -4.19 -7.78 24.35
N PRO A 134 -4.45 -6.66 25.05
CA PRO A 134 -4.08 -6.54 26.46
C PRO A 134 -4.70 -7.72 27.22
N ARG A 135 -3.87 -8.54 27.86
CA ARG A 135 -4.32 -9.53 28.84
C ARG A 135 -4.97 -8.72 29.96
N ILE A 136 -6.30 -8.74 30.04
CA ILE A 136 -7.02 -8.22 31.21
C ILE A 136 -6.38 -8.95 32.40
N SER A 137 -5.77 -8.17 33.28
CA SER A 137 -5.20 -8.61 34.54
C SER A 137 -6.20 -9.56 35.19
N GLN A 138 -5.77 -10.80 35.43
CA GLN A 138 -6.44 -11.66 36.39
C GLN A 138 -6.45 -10.86 37.69
N THR A 139 -7.63 -10.40 38.10
CA THR A 139 -7.86 -9.85 39.42
C THR A 139 -7.35 -10.88 40.42
N PRO A 140 -6.45 -10.53 41.35
CA PRO A 140 -6.05 -11.45 42.40
C PRO A 140 -7.31 -11.89 43.15
N SER A 141 -7.56 -13.20 43.19
CA SER A 141 -8.60 -13.78 44.05
C SER A 141 -8.38 -13.29 45.48
N PRO A 142 -9.41 -12.80 46.18
CA PRO A 142 -9.28 -12.43 47.58
C PRO A 142 -8.95 -13.70 48.36
N ARG A 143 -7.70 -13.80 48.81
CA ARG A 143 -7.25 -14.85 49.72
C ARG A 143 -8.07 -14.69 50.99
N THR A 144 -9.09 -15.54 51.16
CA THR A 144 -9.86 -15.66 52.38
C THR A 144 -8.89 -15.93 53.54
N ARG A 145 -8.67 -14.93 54.39
CA ARG A 145 -8.17 -15.15 55.74
C ARG A 145 -9.26 -15.93 56.47
N ARG A 146 -9.00 -17.20 56.74
CA ARG A 146 -9.64 -17.90 57.86
C ARG A 146 -8.63 -17.95 59.00
N THR A 147 -9.08 -17.36 60.10
CA THR A 147 -8.56 -17.43 61.46
C THR A 147 -8.54 -18.85 61.97
#